data_AF-A0A1F6NYP0-F1
#
_entry.id   AF-A0A1F6NYP0-F1
#
_cell.length_a   1.000
_cell.length_b   1.000
_cell.length_c   1.000
_cell.angle_alpha   90.00
_cell.angle_beta   90.00
_cell.angle_gamma   90.00
#
_symmetry.space_group_name_H-M   'P 1'
#
loop_
_entity.id
_entity.type
_entity.pdbx_description
1 polymer ?
#
loop_
_entity_poly.entity_id
_entity_poly.type
_entity_poly.pdbx_seq_one_letter_code
_entity_poly.pdbx_strand_id
1 'polypeptide(L)'
;MRLYYFYELLTAPGVMMHELGHAIFCLSAGVKVYRIRLFQFGKTAGFVEHDEPNNFFQGFLISVGPLIVNSLFALFAFAKFNYSTTDWRPWVWLYFGVVIGLHAIPSDGDDHALLVLANRRFWKNPLVIIGYPFILLLYIFYLLKRLHIDWLFVFLLFWLGHIYLKK
;
A
#
# COMPACT_ATOMS: atom_id res chain seq x y z
N MET A 1 -23.75 11.89 -0.91
CA MET A 1 -23.10 11.94 -2.24
C MET A 1 -21.91 12.91 -2.29
N ARG A 2 -22.07 14.22 -2.00
CA ARG A 2 -20.94 15.19 -2.09
C ARG A 2 -19.76 14.93 -1.13
N LEU A 3 -20.03 14.52 0.12
CA LEU A 3 -18.98 14.23 1.10
C LEU A 3 -18.11 13.02 0.74
N TYR A 4 -18.69 12.04 0.05
CA TYR A 4 -17.99 10.83 -0.37
C TYR A 4 -16.93 11.15 -1.45
N TYR A 5 -17.31 11.89 -2.49
CA TYR A 5 -16.36 12.32 -3.52
C TYR A 5 -15.27 13.26 -2.98
N PHE A 6 -15.61 14.09 -1.99
CA PHE A 6 -14.62 14.94 -1.33
C PHE A 6 -13.59 14.11 -0.56
N TYR A 7 -14.04 13.09 0.18
CA TYR A 7 -13.15 12.16 0.86
C TYR A 7 -12.25 11.42 -0.15
N GLU A 8 -12.81 10.86 -1.22
CA GLU A 8 -12.03 10.18 -2.26
C GLU A 8 -10.98 11.09 -2.90
N LEU A 9 -11.28 12.37 -3.11
CA LEU A 9 -10.33 13.33 -3.64
C LEU A 9 -9.22 13.67 -2.64
N LEU A 10 -9.57 13.80 -1.35
CA LEU A 10 -8.61 14.05 -0.27
C LEU A 10 -7.68 12.85 -0.06
N THR A 11 -8.16 11.63 -0.25
CA THR A 11 -7.35 10.42 -0.11
C THR A 11 -6.68 9.96 -1.40
N ALA A 12 -7.02 10.58 -2.54
CA ALA A 12 -6.52 10.21 -3.86
C ALA A 12 -4.99 10.07 -3.93
N PRO A 13 -4.17 10.96 -3.33
CA PRO A 13 -2.72 10.77 -3.34
C PRO A 13 -2.24 9.45 -2.74
N GLY A 14 -2.93 8.96 -1.70
CA GLY A 14 -2.62 7.70 -1.06
C GLY A 14 -2.95 6.51 -1.94
N VAL A 15 -4.11 6.55 -2.60
CA VAL A 15 -4.51 5.55 -3.60
C VAL A 15 -3.53 5.55 -4.78
N MET A 16 -3.18 6.72 -5.31
CA MET A 16 -2.21 6.83 -6.40
C MET A 16 -0.86 6.22 -6.02
N MET A 17 -0.35 6.51 -4.82
CA MET A 17 0.91 5.93 -4.35
C MET A 17 0.81 4.42 -4.16
N HIS A 18 -0.35 3.93 -3.69
CA HIS A 18 -0.60 2.50 -3.54
C HIS A 18 -0.49 1.76 -4.89
N GLU A 19 -1.20 2.24 -5.91
CA GLU A 19 -1.13 1.66 -7.25
C GLU A 19 0.26 1.80 -7.88
N LEU A 20 0.96 2.91 -7.62
CA LEU A 20 2.36 3.06 -8.01
C LEU A 20 3.25 2.01 -7.34
N GLY A 21 2.98 1.66 -6.07
CA GLY A 21 3.67 0.59 -5.35
C GLY A 21 3.56 -0.75 -6.08
N HIS A 22 2.35 -1.14 -6.49
CA HIS A 22 2.16 -2.32 -7.33
C HIS A 22 2.92 -2.22 -8.65
N ALA A 23 2.78 -1.10 -9.37
CA ALA A 23 3.44 -0.92 -10.66
C ALA A 23 4.97 -1.00 -10.56
N ILE A 24 5.58 -0.38 -9.54
CA ILE A 24 7.02 -0.42 -9.28
C ILE A 24 7.48 -1.86 -9.08
N PHE A 25 6.75 -2.65 -8.28
CA PHE A 25 7.11 -4.03 -8.00
C PHE A 25 6.78 -4.98 -9.16
N CYS A 26 5.78 -4.69 -9.98
CA CYS A 26 5.56 -5.41 -11.24
C CYS A 26 6.77 -5.23 -12.17
N LEU A 27 7.19 -3.97 -12.40
CA LEU A 27 8.30 -3.65 -13.29
C LEU A 27 9.62 -4.23 -12.78
N SER A 28 9.91 -4.13 -11.48
CA SER A 28 11.14 -4.67 -10.90
C SER A 28 11.17 -6.20 -10.88
N ALA A 29 10.00 -6.85 -10.75
CA ALA A 29 9.85 -8.29 -10.84
C ALA A 29 9.88 -8.83 -12.29
N GLY A 30 9.90 -7.95 -13.30
CA GLY A 30 9.80 -8.33 -14.71
C GLY A 30 8.41 -8.80 -15.13
N VAL A 31 7.36 -8.42 -14.39
CA VAL A 31 5.96 -8.71 -14.71
C VAL A 31 5.43 -7.59 -15.61
N LYS A 32 4.91 -7.97 -16.78
CA LYS A 32 4.42 -7.02 -17.78
C LYS A 32 3.16 -6.32 -17.28
N VAL A 33 3.14 -4.99 -17.34
CA VAL A 33 1.97 -4.17 -17.00
C VAL A 33 1.24 -3.79 -18.28
N TYR A 34 -0.07 -4.02 -18.32
CA TYR A 34 -0.94 -3.70 -19.45
C TYR A 34 -1.61 -2.33 -19.30
N ARG A 35 -2.07 -2.01 -18.09
CA ARG A 35 -2.79 -0.77 -17.80
C ARG A 35 -2.59 -0.36 -16.36
N ILE A 36 -2.37 0.94 -16.14
CA ILE A 36 -2.30 1.54 -14.81
C ILE A 36 -3.38 2.60 -14.74
N ARG A 37 -4.18 2.55 -13.67
CA ARG A 37 -5.11 3.62 -13.32
C ARG A 37 -4.89 4.00 -11.86
N LEU A 38 -4.20 5.11 -11.65
CA LEU A 38 -3.81 5.57 -10.32
C LEU A 38 -4.97 6.06 -9.46
N PHE A 39 -6.03 6.57 -10.09
CA PHE A 39 -7.22 7.01 -9.39
C PHE A 39 -8.44 6.98 -10.30
N GLN A 40 -9.59 6.60 -9.75
CA GLN A 40 -10.93 6.84 -10.30
C GLN A 40 -11.96 6.87 -9.19
N PHE A 41 -13.08 7.53 -9.45
CA PHE A 41 -14.24 7.45 -8.57
C PHE A 41 -14.98 6.12 -8.77
N GLY A 42 -15.49 5.54 -7.68
CA GLY A 42 -16.32 4.34 -7.72
C GLY A 42 -15.80 3.22 -6.79
N LYS A 43 -16.26 1.99 -7.06
CA LYS A 43 -16.01 0.85 -6.17
C LYS A 43 -14.53 0.47 -6.06
N THR A 44 -13.75 0.65 -7.13
CA THR A 44 -12.30 0.47 -7.14
C THR A 44 -11.64 1.82 -7.35
N ALA A 45 -10.96 2.32 -6.32
CA ALA A 45 -10.36 3.66 -6.33
C ALA A 45 -9.14 3.75 -7.26
N GLY A 46 -8.50 2.62 -7.59
CA GLY A 46 -7.35 2.49 -8.50
C GLY A 46 -7.18 1.03 -8.91
N PHE A 47 -6.32 0.77 -9.90
CA PHE A 47 -5.84 -0.58 -10.21
C PHE A 47 -4.58 -0.59 -11.11
N VAL A 48 -3.82 -1.68 -11.01
CA VAL A 48 -2.77 -2.07 -11.96
C VAL A 48 -3.12 -3.40 -12.60
N GLU A 49 -3.38 -3.39 -13.91
CA GLU A 49 -3.60 -4.59 -14.71
C GLU A 49 -2.25 -5.10 -15.25
N HIS A 50 -1.86 -6.31 -14.87
CA HIS A 50 -0.57 -6.89 -15.20
C HIS A 50 -0.69 -8.39 -15.49
N ASP A 51 0.39 -8.97 -16.04
CA ASP A 51 0.48 -10.39 -16.35
C ASP A 51 0.52 -11.27 -15.10
N GLU A 52 0.18 -12.56 -15.22
CA GLU A 52 0.23 -13.47 -14.07
C GLU A 52 1.70 -13.67 -13.64
N PRO A 53 2.04 -13.50 -12.34
CA PRO A 53 3.41 -13.69 -11.88
C PRO A 53 3.95 -15.10 -12.17
N ASN A 54 5.20 -15.18 -12.63
CA ASN A 54 5.87 -16.43 -12.99
C ASN A 54 6.32 -17.26 -11.77
N ASN A 55 6.28 -16.70 -10.57
CA ASN A 55 6.49 -17.45 -9.33
C ASN A 55 5.81 -16.76 -8.15
N PHE A 56 5.72 -17.46 -7.02
CA PHE A 56 5.10 -16.94 -5.81
C PHE A 56 5.79 -15.67 -5.30
N PHE A 57 7.12 -15.61 -5.38
CA PHE A 57 7.88 -14.48 -4.86
C PHE A 57 7.58 -13.18 -5.62
N GLN A 58 7.43 -13.24 -6.95
CA GLN A 58 6.99 -12.10 -7.74
C GLN A 58 5.59 -11.63 -7.30
N GLY A 59 4.64 -12.55 -7.14
CA GLY A 59 3.30 -12.21 -6.66
C GLY A 59 3.34 -11.59 -5.26
N PHE A 60 4.14 -12.15 -4.36
CA PHE A 60 4.31 -11.64 -3.00
C PHE A 60 4.90 -10.23 -2.98
N LEU A 61 5.96 -9.99 -3.75
CA LEU A 61 6.58 -8.67 -3.89
C LEU A 61 5.60 -7.64 -4.45
N ILE A 62 4.79 -8.01 -5.45
CA ILE A 62 3.78 -7.11 -6.03
C ILE A 62 2.73 -6.73 -4.98
N SER A 63 2.18 -7.69 -4.22
CA SER A 63 1.15 -7.40 -3.21
C SER A 63 1.70 -6.65 -1.99
N VAL A 64 2.95 -6.86 -1.60
CA VAL A 64 3.60 -6.14 -0.49
C VAL A 64 4.18 -4.79 -0.93
N GLY A 65 4.32 -4.57 -2.23
CA GLY A 65 4.89 -3.36 -2.80
C GLY A 65 4.28 -2.05 -2.26
N PRO A 66 2.95 -1.87 -2.25
CA PRO A 66 2.31 -0.68 -1.68
C PRO A 66 2.65 -0.46 -0.21
N LEU A 67 2.69 -1.54 0.58
CA LEU A 67 3.04 -1.45 2.01
C LEU A 67 4.44 -0.87 2.19
N ILE A 68 5.42 -1.33 1.39
CA ILE A 68 6.80 -0.83 1.45
C ILE A 68 6.86 0.62 0.98
N VAL A 69 6.34 0.90 -0.23
CA VAL A 69 6.48 2.20 -0.89
C VAL A 69 5.78 3.30 -0.10
N ASN A 70 4.54 3.07 0.32
CA ASN A 70 3.78 4.06 1.08
C ASN A 70 4.37 4.29 2.47
N SER A 71 4.82 3.22 3.15
CA SER A 71 5.42 3.35 4.48
C SER A 71 6.73 4.15 4.43
N LEU A 72 7.61 3.87 3.46
CA LEU A 72 8.86 4.61 3.28
C LEU A 72 8.60 6.08 2.97
N PHE A 73 7.64 6.36 2.07
CA PHE A 73 7.27 7.74 1.76
C PHE A 73 6.68 8.46 2.99
N ALA A 74 5.77 7.81 3.72
CA ALA A 74 5.17 8.39 4.92
C ALA A 74 6.22 8.68 5.99
N LEU A 75 7.17 7.77 6.23
CA LEU A 75 8.31 8.00 7.13
C LEU A 75 9.14 9.21 6.71
N PHE A 76 9.47 9.32 5.43
CA PHE A 76 10.20 10.46 4.89
C PHE A 76 9.42 11.77 5.09
N ALA A 77 8.12 11.77 4.78
CA ALA A 77 7.25 12.93 4.94
C ALA A 77 7.16 13.36 6.43
N PHE A 78 6.99 12.43 7.35
CA PHE A 78 6.95 12.71 8.78
C PHE A 78 8.29 13.17 9.36
N ALA A 79 9.42 12.68 8.84
CA ALA A 79 10.75 13.19 9.20
C ALA A 79 10.96 14.64 8.74
N LYS A 80 10.36 15.05 7.60
CA LYS A 80 10.38 16.44 7.12
C LYS A 80 9.39 17.36 7.85
N PHE A 81 8.43 16.81 8.58
CA PHE A 81 7.47 17.61 9.32
C PHE A 81 8.15 18.38 10.46
N ASN A 82 8.00 19.69 10.43
CA ASN A 82 8.36 20.57 11.53
C ASN A 82 7.20 21.50 11.84
N TYR A 83 6.73 21.47 13.09
CA TYR A 83 5.58 22.27 13.48
C TYR A 83 5.89 23.76 13.30
N SER A 84 5.07 24.45 12.51
CA SER A 84 5.16 25.88 12.24
C SER A 84 3.77 26.45 12.10
N THR A 85 3.51 27.56 12.79
CA THR A 85 2.24 28.29 12.71
C THR A 85 2.24 29.34 11.59
N THR A 86 3.42 29.70 11.08
CA THR A 86 3.59 30.75 10.05
C THR A 86 3.86 30.20 8.65
N ASP A 87 4.30 28.95 8.55
CA ASP A 87 4.62 28.29 7.29
C ASP A 87 3.66 27.13 7.01
N TRP A 88 3.07 27.12 5.81
CA TRP A 88 2.13 26.09 5.37
C TRP A 88 2.84 24.83 4.84
N ARG A 89 4.10 24.93 4.40
CA ARG A 89 4.84 23.83 3.76
C ARG A 89 4.96 22.56 4.62
N PRO A 90 5.23 22.64 5.95
CA PRO A 90 5.27 21.45 6.79
C PRO A 90 3.93 20.70 6.85
N TRP A 91 2.82 21.42 6.81
CA TRP A 91 1.48 20.83 6.84
C TRP A 91 1.19 19.99 5.58
N VAL A 92 1.80 20.32 4.45
CA VAL A 92 1.74 19.51 3.22
C VAL A 92 2.43 18.16 3.43
N TRP A 93 3.61 18.15 4.06
CA TRP A 93 4.31 16.91 4.40
C TRP A 93 3.51 16.05 5.37
N LEU A 94 2.90 16.68 6.39
CA LEU A 94 2.01 15.97 7.32
C LEU A 94 0.82 15.36 6.58
N TYR A 95 0.15 16.13 5.72
CA TYR A 95 -0.99 15.68 4.92
C TYR A 95 -0.64 14.48 4.04
N PHE A 96 0.42 14.57 3.24
CA PHE A 96 0.84 13.45 2.40
C PHE A 96 1.27 12.24 3.23
N GLY A 97 2.00 12.45 4.33
CA GLY A 97 2.40 11.35 5.22
C GLY A 97 1.20 10.59 5.78
N VAL A 98 0.16 11.31 6.23
CA VAL A 98 -1.08 10.69 6.73
C VAL A 98 -1.82 9.96 5.61
N VAL A 99 -2.14 10.65 4.51
CA VAL A 99 -2.97 10.09 3.44
C VAL A 99 -2.30 8.89 2.77
N ILE A 100 -1.00 8.96 2.48
CA ILE A 100 -0.24 7.87 1.87
C ILE A 100 -0.05 6.72 2.87
N GLY A 101 0.25 7.03 4.13
CA GLY A 101 0.36 6.02 5.19
C GLY A 101 -0.93 5.24 5.43
N LEU A 102 -2.10 5.90 5.42
CA LEU A 102 -3.41 5.24 5.57
C LEU A 102 -3.69 4.25 4.43
N HIS A 103 -3.12 4.51 3.25
CA HIS A 103 -3.25 3.64 2.08
C HIS A 103 -2.09 2.65 1.95
N ALA A 104 -1.21 2.49 2.94
CA ALA A 104 -0.10 1.53 2.86
C ALA A 104 -0.57 0.08 2.99
N ILE A 105 -1.56 -0.20 3.83
CA ILE A 105 -2.00 -1.56 4.10
C ILE A 105 -2.77 -2.13 2.89
N PRO A 106 -2.38 -3.33 2.38
CA PRO A 106 -3.02 -4.01 1.27
C PRO A 106 -4.55 -4.17 1.42
N SER A 107 -5.23 -4.33 0.29
CA SER A 107 -6.68 -4.46 0.18
C SER A 107 -7.11 -5.91 -0.09
N ASP A 108 -8.43 -6.15 -0.08
CA ASP A 108 -9.08 -7.43 -0.43
C ASP A 108 -8.72 -7.97 -1.83
N GLY A 109 -8.23 -7.12 -2.74
CA GLY A 109 -7.80 -7.57 -4.07
C GLY A 109 -6.45 -8.29 -4.03
N ASP A 110 -5.58 -7.88 -3.12
CA ASP A 110 -4.15 -8.19 -3.15
C ASP A 110 -3.84 -9.53 -2.50
N ASP A 111 -4.59 -9.88 -1.44
CA ASP A 111 -4.51 -11.15 -0.72
C ASP A 111 -5.24 -12.27 -1.48
N HIS A 112 -6.39 -11.99 -2.08
CA HIS A 112 -7.10 -12.94 -2.93
C HIS A 112 -6.30 -13.32 -4.17
N ALA A 113 -5.68 -12.36 -4.85
CA ALA A 113 -4.80 -12.65 -5.99
C ALA A 113 -3.64 -13.58 -5.59
N LEU A 114 -3.02 -13.33 -4.43
CA LEU A 114 -1.96 -14.16 -3.89
C LEU A 114 -2.43 -15.56 -3.48
N LEU A 115 -3.59 -15.69 -2.83
CA LEU A 115 -4.18 -16.98 -2.46
C LEU A 115 -4.47 -17.84 -3.69
N VAL A 116 -5.08 -17.24 -4.71
CA VAL A 116 -5.38 -17.95 -5.97
C VAL A 116 -4.09 -18.41 -6.65
N LEU A 117 -3.07 -17.55 -6.69
CA LEU A 117 -1.75 -17.90 -7.23
C LEU A 117 -1.11 -19.05 -6.44
N ALA A 118 -1.14 -18.99 -5.11
CA ALA A 118 -0.57 -20.02 -4.24
C ALA A 118 -1.28 -21.37 -4.42
N ASN A 119 -2.61 -21.40 -4.41
CA ASN A 119 -3.40 -22.61 -4.57
C ASN A 119 -3.19 -23.28 -5.95
N ARG A 120 -3.13 -22.49 -7.03
CA ARG A 120 -2.85 -23.02 -8.38
C ARG A 120 -1.47 -23.65 -8.48
N ARG A 121 -0.49 -23.09 -7.78
CA ARG A 121 0.91 -23.46 -7.89
C ARG A 121 1.34 -24.50 -6.87
N PHE A 122 0.59 -24.69 -5.80
CA PHE A 122 0.80 -25.74 -4.79
C PHE A 122 1.03 -27.12 -5.41
N TRP A 123 0.19 -27.50 -6.38
CA TRP A 123 0.30 -28.79 -7.08
C TRP A 123 1.53 -28.90 -7.99
N LYS A 124 2.11 -27.78 -8.42
CA LYS A 124 3.29 -27.75 -9.30
C LYS A 124 4.60 -27.57 -8.52
N ASN A 125 4.56 -26.88 -7.38
CA ASN A 125 5.71 -26.64 -6.53
C ASN A 125 5.28 -26.57 -5.05
N PRO A 126 5.53 -27.62 -4.25
CA PRO A 126 5.11 -27.67 -2.84
C PRO A 126 5.84 -26.66 -1.95
N LEU A 127 6.96 -26.06 -2.41
CA LEU A 127 7.64 -24.99 -1.66
C LEU A 127 6.77 -23.73 -1.46
N VAL A 128 5.66 -23.62 -2.19
CA VAL A 128 4.65 -22.57 -2.01
C VAL A 128 4.02 -22.61 -0.61
N ILE A 129 4.10 -23.73 0.14
CA ILE A 129 3.70 -23.81 1.56
C ILE A 129 4.35 -22.70 2.40
N ILE A 130 5.61 -22.37 2.13
CA ILE A 130 6.35 -21.31 2.85
C ILE A 130 5.67 -19.95 2.65
N GLY A 131 4.93 -19.77 1.55
CA GLY A 131 4.16 -18.58 1.24
C GLY A 131 2.87 -18.42 2.06
N TYR A 132 2.26 -19.50 2.54
CA TYR A 132 0.97 -19.44 3.25
C TYR A 132 1.02 -18.64 4.56
N PRO A 133 2.06 -18.75 5.41
CA PRO A 133 2.22 -17.86 6.56
C PRO A 133 2.22 -16.37 6.20
N PHE A 134 2.82 -16.00 5.05
CA PHE A 134 2.83 -14.61 4.59
C PHE A 134 1.47 -14.15 4.07
N ILE A 135 0.77 -15.01 3.35
CA ILE A 135 -0.61 -14.75 2.93
C ILE A 135 -1.51 -14.57 4.16
N LEU A 136 -1.37 -15.43 5.16
CA LEU A 136 -2.10 -15.31 6.43
C LEU A 136 -1.79 -13.98 7.11
N LEU A 137 -0.52 -13.56 7.12
CA LEU A 137 -0.13 -12.25 7.66
C LEU A 137 -0.82 -11.10 6.92
N LEU A 138 -0.90 -11.15 5.59
CA LEU A 138 -1.63 -10.14 4.80
C LEU A 138 -3.13 -10.14 5.12
N TYR A 139 -3.74 -11.31 5.28
CA TYR A 139 -5.14 -11.44 5.69
C TYR A 139 -5.37 -10.89 7.10
N ILE A 140 -4.43 -11.10 8.02
CA ILE A 140 -4.46 -10.48 9.35
C ILE A 140 -4.38 -8.96 9.22
N PHE A 141 -3.47 -8.42 8.41
CA PHE A 141 -3.38 -6.97 8.19
C PHE A 141 -4.67 -6.38 7.61
N TYR A 142 -5.30 -7.08 6.67
CA TYR A 142 -6.62 -6.71 6.16
C TYR A 142 -7.68 -6.69 7.27
N LEU A 143 -7.75 -7.74 8.09
CA LEU A 143 -8.70 -7.80 9.21
C LEU A 143 -8.46 -6.65 10.20
N LEU A 144 -7.20 -6.33 10.48
CA LEU A 144 -6.81 -5.20 11.33
C LEU A 144 -7.21 -3.85 10.70
N LYS A 145 -7.06 -3.70 9.37
CA LYS A 145 -7.52 -2.50 8.65
C LYS A 145 -9.02 -2.28 8.81
N ARG A 146 -9.83 -3.34 8.79
CA ARG A 146 -11.28 -3.24 9.06
C ARG A 146 -11.61 -2.74 10.47
N LEU A 147 -10.68 -2.89 11.42
CA LEU A 147 -10.76 -2.36 12.79
C LEU A 147 -10.18 -0.93 12.92
N HIS A 148 -9.90 -0.25 11.82
CA HIS A 148 -9.27 1.08 11.79
C HIS A 148 -7.86 1.15 12.40
N ILE A 149 -7.12 0.03 12.38
CA ILE A 149 -5.73 -0.04 12.86
C ILE A 149 -4.76 0.63 11.87
N ASP A 150 -5.20 0.98 10.67
CA ASP A 150 -4.49 1.86 9.74
C ASP A 150 -4.10 3.19 10.41
N TRP A 151 -4.96 3.76 11.25
CA TRP A 151 -4.62 4.94 12.04
C TRP A 151 -3.51 4.70 13.07
N LEU A 152 -3.53 3.55 13.74
CA LEU A 152 -2.46 3.16 14.66
C LEU A 152 -1.15 2.96 13.91
N PHE A 153 -1.20 2.33 12.74
CA PHE A 153 -0.03 2.16 11.88
C PHE A 153 0.56 3.49 11.45
N VAL A 154 -0.26 4.43 10.99
CA VAL A 154 0.18 5.79 10.63
C VAL A 154 0.75 6.54 11.83
N PHE A 155 0.15 6.41 13.01
CA PHE A 155 0.68 6.99 14.24
C PHE A 155 2.07 6.43 14.58
N LEU A 156 2.27 5.12 14.45
CA LEU A 156 3.58 4.50 14.64
C LEU A 156 4.61 5.01 13.63
N LEU A 157 4.23 5.16 12.36
CA LEU A 157 5.10 5.76 11.34
C LEU A 157 5.42 7.23 11.66
N PHE A 158 4.45 8.00 12.13
CA PHE A 158 4.67 9.38 12.55
C PHE A 158 5.66 9.46 13.71
N TRP A 159 5.46 8.64 14.74
CA TRP A 159 6.36 8.55 15.90
C TRP A 159 7.78 8.19 15.46
N LEU A 160 7.93 7.17 14.61
CA LEU A 160 9.24 6.72 14.12
C LEU A 160 9.91 7.77 13.23
N GLY A 161 9.18 8.34 12.28
CA GLY A 161 9.72 9.36 11.37
C GLY A 161 10.10 10.66 12.09
N HIS A 162 9.23 11.15 12.97
CA HIS A 162 9.40 12.45 13.60
C HIS A 162 10.37 12.44 14.79
N ILE A 163 10.45 11.34 15.55
CA ILE A 163 11.27 11.28 16.77
C ILE A 163 12.60 10.59 16.51
N TYR A 164 12.62 9.51 15.73
CA TYR A 164 13.83 8.70 15.56
C TYR A 164 14.68 9.16 14.37
N LEU A 165 14.05 9.50 13.24
CA LEU A 165 14.75 9.86 12.00
C LEU A 165 15.08 11.36 11.89
N LYS A 166 14.39 12.23 12.66
CA LYS A 166 14.60 13.69 12.67
C LYS A 166 15.83 14.13 13.50
N LYS A 167 16.84 13.27 13.62
CA LYS A 167 18.13 13.64 14.21
C LYS A 167 18.90 14.61 13.33
#